data_AF-A0A257M3C4-F1
#
_entry.id   AF-A0A257M3C4-F1
#
_cell.length_a   1.000
_cell.length_b   1.000
_cell.length_c   1.000
_cell.angle_alpha   90.00
_cell.angle_beta   90.00
_cell.angle_gamma   90.00
#
_symmetry.space_group_name_H-M   'P 1'
#
loop_
_entity.id
_entity.type
_entity.pdbx_description
1 polymer ?
#
loop_
_entity_poly.entity_id
_entity_poly.type
_entity_poly.pdbx_seq_one_letter_code
_entity_poly.pdbx_strand_id
1 'polypeptide(L)'
;MGLCPMRIFLSHKGADKPMVREFKRTLEELGFDPWLDEDAMTAGVELERGILQGFKDSCAAVFFVTPSFQDESYLASEVNYAIQEKRAKQDRFAIVTLVFSDGPSKGIVPDLLKQYVWKEPTSEIEAFRELIRAIPIRVGSPTWK
;
A
#
# COMPACT_ATOMS: atom_id res chain seq x y z
N MET A 1 3.65 -26.73 -3.53
CA MET A 1 2.73 -25.65 -3.97
C MET A 1 3.49 -24.35 -3.81
N GLY A 2 3.81 -23.69 -4.94
CA GLY A 2 4.62 -22.47 -4.94
C GLY A 2 3.91 -21.37 -4.17
N LEU A 3 4.44 -21.01 -3.01
CA LEU A 3 4.07 -19.78 -2.32
C LEU A 3 4.62 -18.65 -3.18
N CYS A 4 3.81 -18.09 -4.08
CA CYS A 4 4.15 -16.78 -4.63
C CYS A 4 4.30 -15.83 -3.43
N PRO A 5 5.43 -15.11 -3.29
CA PRO A 5 5.57 -14.13 -2.23
C PRO A 5 4.41 -13.15 -2.32
N MET A 6 3.66 -13.02 -1.23
CA MET A 6 2.46 -12.19 -1.17
C MET A 6 2.90 -10.75 -0.96
N ARG A 7 3.46 -10.17 -2.03
CA ARG A 7 4.01 -8.83 -2.01
C ARG A 7 2.91 -7.81 -1.81
N ILE A 8 3.13 -6.91 -0.86
CA ILE A 8 2.24 -5.81 -0.57
C ILE A 8 3.04 -4.52 -0.75
N PHE A 9 2.61 -3.69 -1.68
CA PHE A 9 3.20 -2.37 -1.85
C PHE A 9 2.66 -1.40 -0.80
N LEU A 10 3.54 -0.69 -0.10
CA LEU A 10 3.20 0.29 0.92
C LEU A 10 3.64 1.70 0.49
N SER A 11 2.77 2.39 -0.26
CA SER A 11 2.99 3.78 -0.71
C SER A 11 2.70 4.75 0.42
N HIS A 12 3.70 5.58 0.74
CA HIS A 12 3.66 6.52 1.85
C HIS A 12 4.61 7.68 1.59
N LYS A 13 4.42 8.80 2.27
CA LYS A 13 5.42 9.88 2.25
C LYS A 13 6.53 9.59 3.24
N GLY A 14 7.74 10.06 2.96
CA GLY A 14 8.89 9.90 3.85
C GLY A 14 8.65 10.38 5.30
N ALA A 15 7.74 11.33 5.53
CA ALA A 15 7.34 11.78 6.86
C ALA A 15 6.59 10.71 7.67
N ASP A 16 5.81 9.85 7.01
CA ASP A 16 4.98 8.81 7.62
C ASP A 16 5.73 7.48 7.82
N LYS A 17 7.00 7.47 7.44
CA LYS A 17 7.89 6.31 7.48
C LYS A 17 7.93 5.58 8.84
N PRO A 18 7.97 6.26 10.01
CA PRO A 18 7.93 5.56 11.29
C PRO A 18 6.66 4.72 11.45
N MET A 19 5.50 5.27 11.11
CA MET A 19 4.21 4.56 11.16
C MET A 19 4.22 3.38 10.19
N VAL A 20 4.59 3.61 8.93
CA VAL A 20 4.51 2.56 7.89
C VAL A 20 5.51 1.43 8.13
N ARG A 21 6.65 1.70 8.79
CA ARG A 21 7.59 0.65 9.22
C ARG A 21 6.98 -0.31 10.24
N GLU A 22 6.12 0.17 11.15
CA GLU A 22 5.40 -0.70 12.08
C GLU A 22 4.39 -1.59 11.33
N PHE A 23 3.71 -1.05 10.31
CA PHE A 23 2.84 -1.86 9.43
C PHE A 23 3.64 -2.92 8.68
N LYS A 24 4.79 -2.54 8.10
CA LYS A 24 5.70 -3.46 7.42
C LYS A 24 6.11 -4.61 8.33
N ARG A 25 6.63 -4.30 9.52
CA ARG A 25 7.06 -5.31 10.50
C ARG A 25 5.92 -6.26 10.87
N THR A 26 4.74 -5.72 11.14
CA THR A 26 3.57 -6.53 11.51
C THR A 26 3.16 -7.46 10.35
N LEU A 27 3.21 -6.98 9.11
CA LEU A 27 2.92 -7.79 7.92
C LEU A 27 3.98 -8.89 7.69
N GLU A 28 5.26 -8.60 7.91
CA GLU A 28 6.34 -9.60 7.85
C GLU A 28 6.14 -10.70 8.91
N GLU A 29 5.75 -10.34 10.13
CA GLU A 29 5.43 -11.29 11.20
C GLU A 29 4.22 -12.19 10.87
N LEU A 30 3.31 -11.72 10.01
CA LEU A 30 2.19 -12.50 9.47
C LEU A 30 2.55 -13.34 8.23
N GLY A 31 3.79 -13.24 7.73
CA GLY A 31 4.29 -14.00 6.58
C GLY A 31 4.03 -13.34 5.22
N PHE A 32 3.68 -12.05 5.18
CA PHE A 32 3.65 -11.28 3.94
C PHE A 32 5.05 -10.78 3.56
N ASP A 33 5.21 -10.32 2.32
CA ASP A 33 6.45 -9.71 1.79
C ASP A 33 6.22 -8.21 1.49
N PRO A 34 6.00 -7.36 2.53
CA PRO A 34 5.75 -5.94 2.31
C PRO A 34 7.01 -5.22 1.85
N TRP A 35 6.86 -4.32 0.88
CA TRP A 35 7.97 -3.52 0.37
C TRP A 35 7.65 -2.01 0.44
N LEU A 36 8.67 -1.24 0.80
CA LEU A 36 8.65 0.22 0.91
C LEU A 36 9.52 0.79 -0.20
N ASP A 37 9.13 1.94 -0.76
CA ASP A 37 9.85 2.63 -1.83
C ASP A 37 11.08 3.40 -1.31
N GLU A 38 11.95 2.73 -0.52
CA GLU A 38 13.12 3.38 0.09
C GLU A 38 14.30 3.62 -0.87
N ASP A 39 14.37 2.93 -2.03
CA ASP A 39 15.63 2.81 -2.79
C ASP A 39 15.57 3.13 -4.30
N ALA A 40 14.43 3.49 -4.88
CA ALA A 40 14.25 3.44 -6.34
C ALA A 40 14.02 4.79 -7.06
N MET A 41 14.01 5.94 -6.37
CA MET A 41 13.53 7.19 -6.97
C MET A 41 14.57 8.32 -6.95
N THR A 42 15.52 8.24 -7.89
CA THR A 42 16.27 9.45 -8.32
C THR A 42 15.38 10.26 -9.26
N ALA A 43 15.25 11.57 -9.02
CA ALA A 43 14.42 12.43 -9.84
C ALA A 43 14.87 12.44 -11.32
N GLY A 44 13.94 12.22 -12.26
CA GLY A 44 14.17 12.28 -13.71
C GLY A 44 14.25 10.92 -14.42
N VAL A 45 14.03 9.81 -13.71
CA VAL A 45 14.09 8.46 -14.28
C VAL A 45 12.68 7.88 -14.43
N GLU A 46 12.43 7.28 -15.60
CA GLU A 46 11.23 6.45 -15.85
C GLU A 46 11.12 5.43 -14.72
N LEU A 47 9.95 5.41 -14.05
CA LEU A 47 9.65 4.59 -12.85
C LEU A 47 10.46 3.29 -12.89
N GLU A 48 11.41 3.12 -11.97
CA GLU A 48 12.40 2.04 -12.07
C GLU A 48 11.69 0.72 -12.39
N ARG A 49 12.24 -0.06 -13.34
CA ARG A 49 11.70 -1.38 -13.71
C ARG A 49 11.42 -2.27 -12.48
N GLY A 50 12.13 -2.04 -11.38
CA GLY A 50 11.91 -2.66 -10.08
C GLY A 50 10.52 -2.38 -9.48
N ILE A 51 10.03 -1.14 -9.50
CA ILE A 51 8.69 -0.78 -9.00
C ILE A 51 7.62 -1.47 -9.85
N LEU A 52 7.78 -1.45 -11.18
CA LEU A 52 6.85 -2.12 -12.09
C LEU A 52 6.78 -3.62 -11.86
N GLN A 53 7.93 -4.26 -11.68
CA GLN A 53 7.98 -5.68 -11.35
C GLN A 53 7.41 -5.95 -9.95
N GLY A 54 7.66 -5.05 -8.99
CA GLY A 54 7.05 -5.08 -7.66
C GLY A 54 5.53 -5.10 -7.72
N PHE A 55 4.91 -4.21 -8.51
CA PHE A 55 3.46 -4.20 -8.73
C PHE A 55 2.93 -5.47 -9.40
N LYS A 56 3.66 -6.01 -10.40
CA LYS A 56 3.32 -7.28 -11.06
C LYS A 56 3.38 -8.48 -10.13
N ASP A 57 4.30 -8.49 -9.18
CA ASP A 57 4.41 -9.57 -8.20
C ASP A 57 3.53 -9.33 -6.96
N SER A 58 2.98 -8.12 -6.81
CA SER A 58 2.13 -7.74 -5.68
C SER A 58 0.68 -8.21 -5.83
N CYS A 59 0.09 -8.54 -4.69
CA CYS A 59 -1.33 -8.85 -4.51
C CYS A 59 -2.13 -7.67 -3.94
N ALA A 60 -1.45 -6.64 -3.43
CA ALA A 60 -2.11 -5.43 -2.93
C ALA A 60 -1.18 -4.22 -3.04
N ALA A 61 -1.79 -3.04 -3.20
CA ALA A 61 -1.16 -1.76 -3.02
C ALA A 61 -1.93 -0.96 -1.96
N VAL A 62 -1.18 -0.46 -0.97
CA VAL A 62 -1.69 0.27 0.17
C VAL A 62 -1.17 1.69 0.09
N PHE A 63 -2.09 2.66 0.08
CA PHE A 63 -1.78 4.08 0.04
C PHE A 63 -2.09 4.69 1.41
N PHE A 64 -1.04 5.15 2.10
CA PHE A 64 -1.14 5.86 3.37
C PHE A 64 -1.29 7.37 3.09
N VAL A 65 -2.53 7.83 2.99
CA VAL A 65 -2.87 9.20 2.64
C VAL A 65 -2.94 10.06 3.89
N THR A 66 -1.83 10.72 4.21
CA THR A 66 -1.73 11.67 5.33
C THR A 66 -1.84 13.12 4.82
N PRO A 67 -1.97 14.14 5.69
CA PRO A 67 -1.96 15.54 5.23
C PRO A 67 -0.69 15.92 4.47
N SER A 68 0.42 15.23 4.76
CA SER A 68 1.70 15.42 4.07
C SER A 68 1.72 14.76 2.69
N PHE A 69 0.83 13.80 2.42
CA PHE A 69 0.68 13.03 1.19
C PHE A 69 0.14 13.90 0.04
N GLN A 70 0.96 14.86 -0.40
CA GLN A 70 0.66 15.80 -1.48
C GLN A 70 1.83 15.85 -2.48
N ASP A 71 1.43 15.85 -3.75
CA ASP A 71 2.16 16.11 -4.99
C ASP A 71 3.69 15.98 -4.92
N GLU A 72 4.16 14.77 -5.18
CA GLU A 72 5.42 14.56 -5.88
C GLU A 72 5.10 13.99 -7.27
N SER A 73 5.94 14.31 -8.26
CA SER A 73 5.74 14.00 -9.69
C SER A 73 5.50 12.52 -10.02
N TYR A 74 5.61 11.62 -9.04
CA TYR A 74 5.53 10.17 -9.20
C TYR A 74 4.27 9.54 -8.63
N LEU A 75 3.57 10.18 -7.68
CA LEU A 75 2.40 9.60 -7.01
C LEU A 75 1.28 9.25 -8.00
N ALA A 76 1.03 10.14 -8.98
CA ALA A 76 0.06 9.89 -10.03
C ALA A 76 0.42 8.64 -10.86
N SER A 77 1.70 8.41 -11.10
CA SER A 77 2.19 7.25 -11.84
C SER A 77 1.98 5.97 -11.04
N GLU A 78 2.35 5.94 -9.75
CA GLU A 78 2.11 4.79 -8.87
C GLU A 78 0.63 4.38 -8.81
N VAL A 79 -0.25 5.37 -8.65
CA VAL A 79 -1.69 5.14 -8.61
C VAL A 79 -2.18 4.58 -9.96
N ASN A 80 -1.70 5.12 -11.08
CA ASN A 80 -2.04 4.60 -12.41
C ASN A 80 -1.56 3.15 -12.59
N TYR A 81 -0.41 2.77 -12.06
CA TYR A 81 0.06 1.38 -12.09
C TYR A 81 -0.79 0.46 -11.22
N ALA A 82 -1.12 0.88 -10.00
CA ALA A 82 -2.03 0.12 -9.14
C ALA A 82 -3.40 -0.12 -9.82
N ILE A 83 -3.94 0.90 -10.52
CA ILE A 83 -5.19 0.80 -11.28
C ILE A 83 -5.06 -0.19 -12.45
N GLN A 84 -3.95 -0.15 -13.18
CA GLN A 84 -3.69 -1.09 -14.27
C GLN A 84 -3.63 -2.53 -13.77
N GLU A 85 -2.91 -2.77 -12.67
CA GLU A 85 -2.84 -4.10 -12.05
C GLU A 85 -4.21 -4.54 -11.51
N LYS A 86 -4.99 -3.63 -10.91
CA LYS A 86 -6.36 -3.91 -10.48
C LYS A 86 -7.25 -4.32 -11.64
N ARG A 87 -7.11 -3.70 -12.81
CA ARG A 87 -7.84 -4.08 -14.02
C ARG A 87 -7.38 -5.43 -14.58
N ALA A 88 -6.08 -5.70 -14.57
CA ALA A 88 -5.50 -6.94 -15.10
C ALA A 88 -5.78 -8.16 -14.21
N LYS A 89 -5.64 -8.01 -12.89
CA LYS A 89 -5.76 -9.10 -11.90
C LYS A 89 -7.13 -9.18 -11.24
N GLN A 90 -7.99 -8.17 -11.42
CA GLN A 90 -9.34 -8.10 -10.86
C GLN A 90 -9.35 -8.36 -9.34
N ASP A 91 -9.97 -9.45 -8.89
CA ASP A 91 -10.12 -9.77 -7.46
C ASP A 91 -8.83 -10.27 -6.81
N ARG A 92 -7.80 -10.56 -7.61
CA ARG A 92 -6.48 -11.00 -7.11
C ARG A 92 -5.55 -9.84 -6.74
N PHE A 93 -5.99 -8.60 -6.93
CA PHE A 93 -5.26 -7.40 -6.55
C PHE A 93 -6.16 -6.45 -5.75
N ALA A 94 -5.71 -5.98 -4.59
CA ALA A 94 -6.43 -4.98 -3.81
C ALA A 94 -5.75 -3.61 -3.87
N ILE A 95 -6.56 -2.57 -4.02
CA ILE A 95 -6.13 -1.19 -3.77
C ILE A 95 -6.75 -0.79 -2.44
N VAL A 96 -5.90 -0.45 -1.47
CA VAL A 96 -6.32 -0.09 -0.13
C VAL A 96 -5.88 1.34 0.12
N THR A 97 -6.83 2.23 0.41
CA THR A 97 -6.54 3.63 0.70
C THR A 97 -6.91 3.93 2.15
N LEU A 98 -5.91 4.27 2.95
CA LEU A 98 -6.05 4.61 4.37
C LEU A 98 -5.76 6.10 4.53
N VAL A 99 -6.78 6.87 4.89
CA VAL A 99 -6.70 8.32 5.04
C VAL A 99 -6.54 8.64 6.51
N PHE A 100 -5.41 9.24 6.86
CA PHE A 100 -5.13 9.70 8.21
C PHE A 100 -5.34 11.20 8.33
N SER A 101 -5.65 11.62 9.55
CA SER A 101 -5.80 13.01 9.96
C SER A 101 -4.79 13.34 11.05
N ASP A 102 -4.16 14.50 10.94
CA ASP A 102 -3.28 15.06 11.95
C ASP A 102 -3.91 16.37 12.46
N GLY A 103 -4.55 16.28 13.63
CA GLY A 103 -5.33 17.37 14.20
C GLY A 103 -6.45 17.86 13.26
N PRO A 104 -6.48 19.15 12.87
CA PRO A 104 -7.50 19.69 11.96
C PRO A 104 -7.22 19.37 10.48
N SER A 105 -6.03 18.85 10.16
CA SER A 105 -5.60 18.60 8.78
C SER A 105 -5.89 17.16 8.40
N LYS A 106 -6.46 16.97 7.21
CA LYS A 106 -6.80 15.64 6.67
C LYS A 106 -6.06 15.40 5.35
N GLY A 107 -5.62 14.16 5.15
CA GLY A 107 -5.07 13.74 3.87
C GLY A 107 -6.06 13.93 2.72
N ILE A 108 -5.57 14.49 1.61
CA ILE A 108 -6.39 14.71 0.41
C ILE A 108 -6.23 13.49 -0.49
N VAL A 109 -7.33 12.77 -0.71
CA VAL A 109 -7.33 11.60 -1.60
C VAL A 109 -7.19 12.08 -3.05
N PRO A 110 -6.17 11.60 -3.80
CA PRO A 110 -6.02 11.90 -5.21
C PRO A 110 -7.25 11.50 -6.03
N ASP A 111 -7.60 12.27 -7.07
CA ASP A 111 -8.79 12.02 -7.89
C ASP A 111 -8.85 10.59 -8.46
N LEU A 112 -7.70 10.05 -8.85
CA LEU A 112 -7.58 8.68 -9.37
C LEU A 112 -7.96 7.60 -8.35
N LEU A 113 -7.81 7.87 -7.04
CA LEU A 113 -8.19 6.97 -5.96
C LEU A 113 -9.64 7.16 -5.50
N LYS A 114 -10.31 8.27 -5.85
CA LYS A 114 -11.71 8.54 -5.46
C LYS A 114 -12.71 7.53 -6.04
N GLN A 115 -12.34 6.78 -7.07
CA GLN A 115 -13.16 5.71 -7.63
C GLN A 115 -13.17 4.42 -6.76
N TYR A 116 -12.28 4.32 -5.77
CA TYR A 116 -12.20 3.20 -4.83
C TYR A 116 -12.69 3.62 -3.45
N VAL A 117 -13.21 2.67 -2.68
CA VAL A 117 -13.59 2.94 -1.28
C VAL A 117 -12.32 3.12 -0.45
N TRP A 118 -12.21 4.27 0.23
CA TRP A 118 -11.16 4.52 1.23
C TRP A 118 -11.71 4.41 2.64
N LYS A 119 -10.80 4.25 3.61
CA LYS A 119 -11.12 4.22 5.03
C LYS A 119 -10.42 5.37 5.75
N GLU A 120 -11.06 5.84 6.81
CA GLU A 120 -10.57 6.95 7.64
C GLU A 120 -10.38 6.44 9.06
N PRO A 121 -9.35 5.59 9.27
CA PRO A 121 -9.12 4.99 10.58
C PRO A 121 -8.74 6.05 11.61
N THR A 122 -9.28 5.91 12.82
CA THR A 122 -8.98 6.77 13.97
C THR A 122 -7.75 6.32 14.75
N SER A 123 -7.25 5.11 14.48
CA SER A 123 -6.07 4.52 15.10
C SER A 123 -5.31 3.61 14.14
N GLU A 124 -4.02 3.38 14.41
CA GLU A 124 -3.19 2.46 13.63
C GLU A 124 -3.72 1.02 13.65
N ILE A 125 -4.31 0.59 14.78
CA ILE A 125 -4.92 -0.75 14.90
C ILE A 125 -6.15 -0.87 13.99
N GLU A 126 -6.99 0.16 13.95
CA GLU A 126 -8.15 0.18 13.06
C GLU A 126 -7.71 0.16 11.59
N ALA A 127 -6.71 0.98 11.24
CA ALA A 127 -6.09 1.01 9.93
C ALA A 127 -5.55 -0.38 9.53
N PHE A 128 -4.86 -1.05 10.43
CA PHE A 128 -4.32 -2.40 10.20
C PHE A 128 -5.43 -3.44 10.00
N ARG A 129 -6.52 -3.37 10.78
CA ARG A 129 -7.68 -4.27 10.61
C ARG A 129 -8.34 -4.08 9.25
N GLU A 130 -8.53 -2.85 8.81
CA GLU A 130 -9.09 -2.55 7.50
C GLU A 130 -8.16 -3.02 6.38
N LEU A 131 -6.84 -2.87 6.55
CA LEU A 131 -5.85 -3.41 5.63
C LEU A 131 -5.97 -4.94 5.48
N ILE A 132 -5.93 -5.68 6.58
CA ILE A 132 -6.01 -7.16 6.56
C ILE A 132 -7.34 -7.64 5.95
N ARG A 133 -8.45 -6.93 6.19
CA ARG A 133 -9.75 -7.24 5.58
C ARG A 133 -9.77 -7.03 4.07
N ALA A 134 -9.03 -6.04 3.57
CA ALA A 134 -9.06 -5.66 2.17
C ALA A 134 -8.12 -6.51 1.29
N ILE A 135 -7.07 -7.11 1.87
CA ILE A 135 -6.14 -7.97 1.14
C ILE A 135 -6.86 -9.28 0.73
N PRO A 136 -6.75 -9.74 -0.53
CA PRO A 136 -7.49 -10.90 -1.06
C PRO A 136 -6.94 -12.26 -0.58
N ILE A 137 -6.15 -12.27 0.48
CA ILE A 137 -5.42 -13.43 0.98
C ILE A 137 -5.98 -13.83 2.33
N ARG A 138 -6.15 -15.14 2.51
CA ARG A 138 -6.47 -15.71 3.82
C ARG A 138 -5.20 -16.22 4.46
N VAL A 139 -4.87 -15.66 5.63
CA VAL A 139 -3.88 -16.26 6.52
C VAL A 139 -4.44 -17.60 7.01
N GLY A 140 -3.62 -18.64 7.02
CA GLY A 140 -4.01 -19.97 7.50
C GLY A 140 -4.46 -19.94 8.97
N SER A 141 -5.10 -21.03 9.41
CA SER A 141 -5.44 -21.18 10.84
C SER A 141 -4.17 -21.16 11.70
N PRO A 142 -4.20 -20.55 12.89
CA PRO A 142 -3.06 -20.59 13.81
C PRO A 142 -2.68 -22.04 14.13
N THR A 143 -1.45 -22.41 13.83
CA THR A 143 -0.85 -23.70 14.22
C THR A 143 0.22 -23.47 15.28
N TRP A 144 0.48 -24.47 16.12
CA TRP A 144 1.58 -24.43 17.08
C TRP A 144 2.91 -24.22 16.35
N LYS A 145 3.79 -23.37 16.93
CA LYS A 145 5.17 -23.22 16.48
C LYS A 145 6.00 -24.45 16.85
#